data_AF-A0A3M7M4M3-F1
#
_entry.id   AF-A0A3M7M4M3-F1
#
_cell.length_a   1.000
_cell.length_b   1.000
_cell.length_c   1.000
_cell.angle_alpha   90.00
_cell.angle_beta   90.00
_cell.angle_gamma   90.00
#
_symmetry.space_group_name_H-M   'P 1'
#
loop_
_entity.id
_entity.type
_entity.pdbx_description
1 polymer ?
#
loop_
_entity_poly.entity_id
_entity_poly.type
_entity_poly.pdbx_seq_one_letter_code
_entity_poly.pdbx_strand_id
1 'polypeptide(L)'
;MSLLLKRQHRANILPPPWLNEYSLTAILDHETDHEDTFSPPPRLPPQPSNNTFPTSPPFLANSTADAAPDALPYHWLELGEMLLEAASDDFEDPDHVRKLLRGLREVRMAKLRSGVNVLDAGGGFKMNGVGGMEVGEGRSFITGVIDGLRHVSLLDYYQTEKIAASREQQRKDRDREELENGYSGTADYDDDEMDMQ
;
A
#
# COMPACT_ATOMS: atom_id res chain seq x y z
N MET A 1 -4.48 15.30 29.03
CA MET A 1 -4.28 15.92 30.36
C MET A 1 -3.00 16.75 30.41
N SER A 2 -1.87 16.26 29.88
CA SER A 2 -0.60 17.01 29.82
C SER A 2 -0.70 18.39 29.19
N LEU A 3 -1.30 18.51 27.99
CA LEU A 3 -1.46 19.79 27.29
C LEU A 3 -2.29 20.82 28.07
N LEU A 4 -3.29 20.35 28.80
CA LEU A 4 -4.11 21.22 29.65
C LEU A 4 -3.30 21.78 30.80
N LEU A 5 -2.42 20.97 31.42
CA LEU A 5 -1.52 21.43 32.48
C LEU A 5 -0.46 22.41 31.95
N LYS A 6 0.09 22.15 30.76
CA LYS A 6 1.01 23.08 30.09
C LYS A 6 0.35 24.44 29.83
N ARG A 7 -0.89 24.45 29.30
CA ARG A 7 -1.68 25.68 29.10
C ARG A 7 -2.02 26.43 30.40
N GLN A 8 -2.07 25.72 31.52
CA GLN A 8 -2.26 26.31 32.85
C GLN A 8 -0.93 26.73 33.50
N HIS A 9 0.22 26.57 32.82
CA HIS A 9 1.56 26.79 33.37
C HIS A 9 1.85 25.95 34.63
N ARG A 10 1.30 24.74 34.71
CA ARG A 10 1.42 23.82 35.85
C ARG A 10 2.36 22.64 35.60
N ALA A 11 2.89 22.52 34.39
CA ALA A 11 3.86 21.51 34.00
C ALA A 11 4.62 21.95 32.75
N ASN A 12 5.86 21.48 32.62
CA ASN A 12 6.60 21.50 31.37
C ASN A 12 6.45 20.15 30.67
N ILE A 13 6.53 20.15 29.35
CA ILE A 13 6.51 18.94 28.55
C ILE A 13 7.95 18.54 28.24
N LEU A 14 8.23 17.25 28.36
CA LEU A 14 9.44 16.67 27.78
C LEU A 14 9.07 16.09 26.42
N PRO A 15 9.61 16.62 25.31
CA PRO A 15 9.31 16.07 24.00
C PRO A 15 9.84 14.63 23.89
N PRO A 16 9.14 13.73 23.17
CA PRO A 16 9.64 12.39 22.91
C PRO A 16 11.02 12.41 22.22
N PRO A 17 11.92 11.44 22.47
CA PRO A 17 13.27 11.43 21.91
C PRO A 17 13.36 11.41 20.37
N TRP A 18 12.32 10.99 19.66
CA TRP A 18 12.28 11.08 18.18
C TRP A 18 11.98 12.51 17.67
N LEU A 19 11.38 13.37 18.52
CA LEU A 19 10.96 14.73 18.19
C LEU A 19 12.01 15.76 18.65
N ASN A 20 13.25 15.59 18.16
CA ASN A 20 14.32 16.55 18.31
C ASN A 20 15.10 16.69 16.99
N GLU A 21 15.95 17.71 16.89
CA GLU A 21 16.71 18.02 15.68
C GLU A 21 17.58 16.85 15.20
N TYR A 22 18.36 16.25 16.09
CA TYR A 22 19.29 15.18 15.75
C TYR A 22 18.56 13.94 15.22
N SER A 23 17.53 13.49 15.93
CA SER A 23 16.72 12.34 15.57
C SER A 23 15.98 12.54 14.25
N LEU A 24 15.31 13.68 14.08
CA LEU A 24 14.56 13.97 12.86
C LEU A 24 15.48 14.13 11.65
N THR A 25 16.67 14.69 11.82
CA THR A 25 17.67 14.77 10.75
C THR A 25 18.12 13.37 10.33
N ALA A 26 18.49 12.51 11.28
CA ALA A 26 18.89 11.14 10.97
C ALA A 26 17.78 10.33 10.29
N ILE A 27 16.53 10.50 10.72
CA ILE A 27 15.37 9.87 10.08
C ILE A 27 15.16 10.42 8.66
N LEU A 28 15.25 11.73 8.46
CA LEU A 28 15.12 12.36 7.16
C LEU A 28 16.21 11.91 6.18
N ASP A 29 17.45 11.81 6.65
CA ASP A 29 18.58 11.29 5.86
C ASP A 29 18.29 9.85 5.44
N HIS A 30 17.87 8.99 6.38
CA HIS A 30 17.47 7.61 6.06
C HIS A 30 16.35 7.55 5.02
N GLU A 31 15.32 8.41 5.14
CA GLU A 31 14.21 8.47 4.19
C GLU A 31 14.63 8.94 2.81
N THR A 32 15.64 9.79 2.72
CA THR A 32 16.20 10.32 1.47
C THR A 32 17.13 9.30 0.80
N ASP A 33 17.94 8.59 1.59
CA ASP A 33 18.90 7.60 1.09
C ASP A 33 18.24 6.28 0.64
N HIS A 34 17.06 5.94 1.19
CA HIS A 34 16.36 4.69 0.91
C HIS A 34 15.02 4.93 0.21
N GLU A 35 15.01 4.95 -1.12
CA GLU A 35 13.79 5.24 -1.90
C GLU A 35 12.66 4.22 -1.68
N ASP A 36 12.99 2.94 -1.50
CA ASP A 36 12.01 1.84 -1.48
C ASP A 36 11.46 1.50 -0.09
N THR A 37 11.98 2.10 0.98
CA THR A 37 11.61 1.72 2.35
C THR A 37 11.51 2.94 3.26
N PHE A 38 10.48 2.94 4.10
CA PHE A 38 10.30 3.95 5.15
C PHE A 38 11.18 3.66 6.35
N SER A 39 11.45 4.68 7.17
CA SER A 39 12.05 4.51 8.49
C SER A 39 11.29 3.44 9.29
N PRO A 40 11.97 2.55 10.02
CA PRO A 40 11.32 1.46 10.71
C PRO A 40 10.31 1.96 11.75
N PRO A 41 9.18 1.25 11.95
CA PRO A 41 8.25 1.58 13.02
C PRO A 41 8.88 1.30 14.39
N PRO A 42 8.34 1.89 15.48
CA PRO A 42 8.75 1.57 16.83
C PRO A 42 8.66 0.06 17.08
N ARG A 43 9.60 -0.46 17.89
CA ARG A 43 9.67 -1.88 18.21
C ARG A 43 8.38 -2.33 18.88
N LEU A 44 7.77 -3.38 18.34
CA LEU A 44 6.60 -3.98 18.94
C LEU A 44 6.98 -4.70 20.24
N PRO A 45 6.13 -4.65 21.27
CA PRO A 45 6.35 -5.44 22.47
C PRO A 45 6.35 -6.94 22.11
N PRO A 46 7.08 -7.78 22.87
CA PRO A 46 7.08 -9.22 22.65
C PRO A 46 5.65 -9.76 22.73
N GLN A 47 5.31 -10.64 21.80
CA GLN A 47 3.97 -11.21 21.73
C GLN A 47 3.71 -12.07 22.98
N PRO A 48 2.61 -11.83 23.72
CA PRO A 48 2.28 -12.66 24.89
C PRO A 48 1.99 -14.10 24.46
N SER A 49 2.45 -15.07 25.24
CA SER A 49 2.07 -16.47 25.08
C SER A 49 0.62 -16.65 25.56
N ASN A 50 -0.24 -17.10 24.64
CA ASN A 50 -1.70 -17.37 24.75
C ASN A 50 -2.67 -16.22 24.47
N ASN A 51 -3.46 -16.40 23.40
CA ASN A 51 -4.78 -15.83 23.08
C ASN A 51 -5.03 -14.32 23.30
N THR A 52 -3.99 -13.54 23.55
CA THR A 52 -4.07 -12.10 23.72
C THR A 52 -3.65 -11.46 22.41
N PHE A 53 -4.50 -10.59 21.86
CA PHE A 53 -4.18 -9.85 20.65
C PHE A 53 -2.91 -9.03 20.88
N PRO A 54 -1.89 -9.12 20.00
CA PRO A 54 -0.71 -8.29 20.12
C PRO A 54 -1.13 -6.82 20.03
N THR A 55 -0.69 -6.01 20.99
CA THR A 55 -0.89 -4.56 20.89
C THR A 55 -0.05 -4.04 19.73
N SER A 56 -0.73 -3.56 18.69
CA SER A 56 -0.12 -2.91 17.53
C SER A 56 -0.46 -1.42 17.53
N PRO A 57 0.23 -0.59 16.72
CA PRO A 57 -0.25 0.75 16.45
C PRO A 57 -1.72 0.73 15.96
N PRO A 58 -2.55 1.73 16.31
CA PRO A 58 -2.23 2.96 17.08
C PRO A 58 -2.23 2.78 18.61
N PHE A 59 -2.43 1.58 19.14
CA PHE A 59 -2.71 1.36 20.57
C PHE A 59 -1.45 1.21 21.44
N LEU A 60 -0.27 1.43 20.87
CA LEU A 60 0.99 1.40 21.59
C LEU A 60 1.34 2.80 22.14
N ALA A 61 1.82 2.83 23.38
CA ALA A 61 2.35 4.05 24.00
C ALA A 61 3.78 4.36 23.50
N ASN A 62 3.93 4.67 22.21
CA ASN A 62 5.23 4.99 21.59
C ASN A 62 5.56 6.49 21.58
N SER A 63 4.73 7.32 22.20
CA SER A 63 4.90 8.78 22.24
C SER A 63 5.11 9.25 23.68
N THR A 64 6.07 8.62 24.34
CA THR A 64 6.48 8.87 25.72
C THR A 64 7.93 9.35 25.76
N ALA A 65 8.40 9.75 26.94
CA ALA A 65 9.80 10.13 27.15
C ALA A 65 10.78 8.96 26.91
N ASP A 66 10.29 7.72 26.98
CA ASP A 66 11.07 6.50 26.76
C ASP A 66 10.96 5.96 25.32
N ALA A 67 10.40 6.75 24.40
CA ALA A 67 10.27 6.35 23.01
C ALA A 67 11.64 6.18 22.33
N ALA A 68 11.69 5.30 21.34
CA ALA A 68 12.90 5.13 20.52
C ALA A 68 13.19 6.42 19.74
N PRO A 69 14.44 6.91 19.71
CA PRO A 69 14.80 8.14 19.01
C PRO A 69 14.84 7.97 17.48
N ASP A 70 15.02 6.74 17.00
CA ASP A 70 15.23 6.38 15.59
C ASP A 70 13.97 5.89 14.88
N ALA A 71 12.79 6.00 15.51
CA ALA A 71 11.55 5.46 14.97
C ALA A 71 10.36 6.43 15.14
N LEU A 72 9.59 6.62 14.07
CA LEU A 72 8.40 7.47 14.08
C LEU A 72 7.17 6.70 14.58
N PRO A 73 6.47 7.18 15.63
CA PRO A 73 5.22 6.57 16.05
C PRO A 73 4.13 6.76 15.00
N TYR A 74 3.06 5.95 15.07
CA TYR A 74 1.99 5.99 14.07
C TYR A 74 1.30 7.35 13.93
N HIS A 75 1.26 8.16 14.98
CA HIS A 75 0.71 9.53 14.96
C HIS A 75 1.80 10.61 15.05
N TRP A 76 2.98 10.36 14.48
CA TRP A 76 4.14 11.27 14.61
C TRP A 76 3.83 12.69 14.13
N LEU A 77 3.06 12.84 13.06
CA LEU A 77 2.79 14.16 12.47
C LEU A 77 1.81 14.95 13.35
N GLU A 78 0.71 14.32 13.76
CA GLU A 78 -0.30 14.95 14.61
C GLU A 78 0.28 15.31 15.98
N LEU A 79 1.12 14.44 16.55
CA LEU A 79 1.79 14.70 17.81
C LEU A 79 2.84 15.79 17.69
N GLY A 80 3.65 15.78 16.63
CA GLY A 80 4.67 16.79 16.38
C GLY A 80 4.05 18.19 16.30
N GLU A 81 3.02 18.34 15.46
CA GLU A 81 2.29 19.62 15.31
C GLU A 81 1.64 20.06 16.62
N MET A 82 0.91 19.17 17.30
CA MET A 82 0.20 19.49 18.54
C MET A 82 1.15 19.91 19.68
N LEU A 83 2.31 19.27 19.79
CA LEU A 83 3.32 19.60 20.80
C LEU A 83 4.03 20.92 20.47
N LEU A 84 4.42 21.15 19.23
CA LEU A 84 5.06 22.40 18.79
C LEU A 84 4.10 23.59 18.81
N GLU A 85 2.79 23.37 18.71
CA GLU A 85 1.78 24.41 18.90
C GLU A 85 1.62 24.77 20.38
N ALA A 86 1.48 23.76 21.25
CA ALA A 86 1.12 23.98 22.66
C ALA A 86 2.31 24.20 23.61
N ALA A 87 3.51 23.78 23.21
CA ALA A 87 4.67 23.69 24.09
C ALA A 87 6.00 23.97 23.36
N SER A 88 6.00 24.88 22.38
CA SER A 88 7.21 25.24 21.63
C SER A 88 8.36 25.76 22.51
N ASP A 89 8.04 26.34 23.67
CA ASP A 89 9.01 26.82 24.66
C ASP A 89 9.76 25.68 25.38
N ASP A 90 9.30 24.44 25.28
CA ASP A 90 9.97 23.25 25.81
C ASP A 90 10.95 22.59 24.79
N PHE A 91 11.14 23.20 23.61
CA PHE A 91 12.07 22.75 22.57
C PHE A 91 13.28 23.69 22.48
N GLU A 92 14.45 23.14 22.12
CA GLU A 92 15.67 23.94 21.93
C GLU A 92 15.57 24.83 20.68
N ASP A 93 15.20 24.26 19.52
CA ASP A 93 14.93 25.00 18.29
C ASP A 93 13.59 24.54 17.66
N PRO A 94 12.46 25.11 18.09
CA PRO A 94 11.14 24.69 17.60
C PRO A 94 10.93 24.96 16.10
N ASP A 95 11.54 26.01 15.54
CA ASP A 95 11.35 26.36 14.14
C ASP A 95 12.12 25.42 13.21
N HIS A 96 13.30 24.99 13.63
CA HIS A 96 14.06 23.97 12.92
C HIS A 96 13.34 22.61 12.98
N VAL A 97 12.83 22.21 14.14
CA VAL A 97 12.03 20.97 14.28
C VAL A 97 10.80 21.00 13.36
N ARG A 98 10.07 22.12 13.28
CA ARG A 98 8.95 22.28 12.32
C ARG A 98 9.41 22.12 10.87
N LYS A 99 10.58 22.66 10.52
CA LYS A 99 11.14 22.52 9.16
C LYS A 99 11.45 21.07 8.84
N LEU A 100 12.05 20.34 9.77
CA LEU A 100 12.35 18.91 9.61
C LEU A 100 11.07 18.06 9.47
N LEU A 101 10.05 18.30 10.30
CA LEU A 101 8.76 17.58 10.17
C LEU A 101 8.10 17.80 8.81
N ARG A 102 8.14 19.03 8.28
CA ARG A 102 7.63 19.34 6.93
C ARG A 102 8.41 18.60 5.85
N GLY A 103 9.75 18.66 5.90
CA GLY A 103 10.60 17.94 4.94
C GLY A 103 10.37 16.43 4.97
N LEU A 104 10.26 15.86 6.17
CA LEU A 104 9.97 14.44 6.37
C LEU A 104 8.61 14.05 5.79
N ARG A 105 7.56 14.85 6.02
CA ARG A 105 6.23 14.65 5.42
C ARG A 105 6.30 14.69 3.90
N GLU A 106 7.02 15.66 3.33
CA GLU A 106 7.15 15.81 1.88
C GLU A 106 7.82 14.59 1.24
N VAL A 107 8.97 14.15 1.78
CA VAL A 107 9.69 12.95 1.31
C VAL A 107 8.82 11.70 1.40
N ARG A 108 8.17 11.49 2.55
CA ARG A 108 7.34 10.28 2.77
C ARG A 108 6.07 10.27 1.93
N MET A 109 5.43 11.42 1.71
CA MET A 109 4.29 11.53 0.79
C MET A 109 4.69 11.32 -0.67
N ALA A 110 5.87 11.79 -1.08
CA ALA A 110 6.40 11.51 -2.41
C ALA A 110 6.64 10.00 -2.60
N LYS A 111 7.23 9.34 -1.58
CA LYS A 111 7.47 7.90 -1.54
C LYS A 111 6.18 7.07 -1.58
N LEU A 112 5.12 7.50 -0.87
CA LEU A 112 3.81 6.85 -0.95
C LEU A 112 3.22 6.90 -2.37
N ARG A 113 3.37 8.04 -3.06
CA ARG A 113 2.89 8.18 -4.44
C ARG A 113 3.69 7.32 -5.41
N SER A 114 5.02 7.25 -5.27
CA SER A 114 5.84 6.37 -6.11
C SER A 114 5.50 4.89 -5.89
N GLY A 115 5.19 4.51 -4.65
CA GLY A 115 4.72 3.16 -4.31
C GLY A 115 3.47 2.69 -5.04
N VAL A 116 2.56 3.61 -5.40
CA VAL A 116 1.36 3.28 -6.18
C VAL A 116 1.70 2.83 -7.60
N ASN A 117 2.76 3.34 -8.20
CA ASN A 117 3.17 2.96 -9.56
C ASN A 117 3.56 1.48 -9.65
N VAL A 118 4.02 0.88 -8.54
CA VAL A 118 4.38 -0.55 -8.48
C VAL A 118 3.15 -1.46 -8.55
N LEU A 119 1.96 -0.95 -8.17
CA LEU A 119 0.71 -1.72 -8.16
C LEU A 119 0.20 -2.04 -9.57
N ASP A 120 0.51 -1.20 -10.55
CA ASP A 120 0.16 -1.42 -11.97
C ASP A 120 0.82 -2.70 -12.52
N ALA A 121 2.03 -3.02 -12.04
CA ALA A 121 2.76 -4.23 -12.43
C ALA A 121 2.28 -5.50 -11.69
N GLY A 122 1.17 -5.46 -10.96
CA GLY A 122 0.70 -6.56 -10.11
C GLY A 122 1.58 -6.81 -8.87
N GLY A 123 2.46 -5.86 -8.54
CA GLY A 123 3.33 -5.91 -7.37
C GLY A 123 2.64 -5.51 -6.07
N GLY A 124 3.32 -5.74 -4.95
CA GLY A 124 2.90 -5.27 -3.63
C GLY A 124 3.83 -4.17 -3.10
N PHE A 125 3.27 -3.20 -2.38
CA PHE A 125 4.02 -2.10 -1.78
C PHE A 125 4.09 -2.27 -0.25
N LYS A 126 5.31 -2.28 0.32
CA LYS A 126 5.51 -2.41 1.76
C LYS A 126 5.19 -1.08 2.45
N MET A 127 4.25 -1.11 3.39
CA MET A 127 3.79 0.07 4.15
C MET A 127 4.19 0.00 5.63
N ASN A 128 5.27 -0.71 5.96
CA ASN A 128 5.80 -0.72 7.32
C ASN A 128 6.31 0.67 7.70
N GLY A 129 5.95 1.16 8.88
CA GLY A 129 6.38 2.49 9.36
C GLY A 129 5.54 3.66 8.84
N VAL A 130 4.52 3.43 8.00
CA VAL A 130 3.60 4.50 7.55
C VAL A 130 2.68 4.93 8.70
N GLY A 131 2.54 6.25 8.87
CA GLY A 131 1.72 6.86 9.91
C GLY A 131 0.23 7.00 9.54
N GLY A 132 -0.60 7.26 10.55
CA GLY A 132 -2.05 7.38 10.41
C GLY A 132 -2.49 8.52 9.50
N MET A 133 -1.90 9.71 9.65
CA MET A 133 -2.21 10.86 8.77
C MET A 133 -1.87 10.55 7.31
N GLU A 134 -0.75 9.89 7.07
CA GLU A 134 -0.28 9.53 5.73
C GLU A 134 -1.23 8.52 5.07
N VAL A 135 -1.66 7.49 5.82
CA VAL A 135 -2.71 6.56 5.37
C VAL A 135 -4.00 7.31 5.10
N GLY A 136 -4.41 8.21 5.99
CA GLY A 136 -5.64 8.99 5.85
C GLY A 136 -5.67 9.83 4.57
N GLU A 137 -4.56 10.50 4.24
CA GLU A 137 -4.42 11.32 3.03
C GLU A 137 -4.35 10.49 1.76
N GLY A 138 -3.65 9.35 1.78
CA GLY A 138 -3.49 8.48 0.60
C GLY A 138 -4.69 7.58 0.31
N ARG A 139 -5.54 7.29 1.30
CA ARG A 139 -6.52 6.20 1.26
C ARG A 139 -7.43 6.25 0.03
N SER A 140 -8.16 7.35 -0.16
CA SER A 140 -9.19 7.44 -1.22
C SER A 140 -8.59 7.30 -2.62
N PHE A 141 -7.42 7.90 -2.83
CA PHE A 141 -6.67 7.80 -4.08
C PHE A 141 -6.20 6.37 -4.35
N ILE A 142 -5.51 5.76 -3.38
CA ILE A 142 -4.94 4.41 -3.53
C ILE A 142 -6.04 3.38 -3.74
N THR A 143 -7.12 3.43 -2.95
CA THR A 143 -8.25 2.50 -3.13
C THR A 143 -8.92 2.69 -4.47
N GLY A 144 -9.06 3.94 -4.95
CA GLY A 144 -9.64 4.23 -6.26
C GLY A 144 -8.82 3.66 -7.42
N VAL A 145 -7.48 3.78 -7.37
CA VAL A 145 -6.57 3.20 -8.37
C VAL A 145 -6.68 1.67 -8.37
N ILE A 146 -6.61 1.03 -7.20
CA ILE A 146 -6.67 -0.43 -7.08
C ILE A 146 -8.01 -0.98 -7.59
N ASP A 147 -9.13 -0.34 -7.22
CA ASP A 147 -10.45 -0.76 -7.69
C ASP A 147 -10.61 -0.57 -9.20
N GLY A 148 -10.04 0.52 -9.75
CA GLY A 148 -9.98 0.75 -11.20
C GLY A 148 -9.19 -0.34 -11.94
N LEU A 149 -7.98 -0.67 -11.48
CA LEU A 149 -7.15 -1.73 -12.06
C LEU A 149 -7.85 -3.10 -11.99
N ARG A 150 -8.52 -3.40 -10.86
CA ARG A 150 -9.32 -4.62 -10.71
C ARG A 150 -10.49 -4.65 -11.69
N HIS A 151 -11.15 -3.51 -11.90
CA HIS A 151 -12.28 -3.42 -12.83
C HIS A 151 -11.83 -3.65 -14.27
N VAL A 152 -10.75 -3.01 -14.72
CA VAL A 152 -10.18 -3.20 -16.06
C VAL A 152 -9.78 -4.67 -16.27
N SER A 153 -9.08 -5.26 -15.30
CA SER A 153 -8.66 -6.67 -15.35
C SER A 153 -9.86 -7.62 -15.49
N LEU A 154 -10.96 -7.34 -14.79
CA LEU A 154 -12.20 -8.11 -14.93
C LEU A 154 -12.85 -7.93 -16.30
N LEU A 155 -12.88 -6.69 -16.81
CA LEU A 155 -13.44 -6.42 -18.13
C LEU A 155 -12.65 -7.15 -19.23
N ASP A 156 -11.33 -7.15 -19.17
CA ASP A 156 -10.47 -7.85 -20.12
C ASP A 156 -10.70 -9.37 -20.09
N TYR A 157 -10.86 -9.93 -18.88
CA TYR A 157 -11.23 -11.34 -18.70
C TYR A 157 -12.58 -11.66 -19.36
N TYR A 158 -13.62 -10.91 -19.03
CA TYR A 158 -14.96 -11.12 -19.59
C TYR A 158 -15.01 -10.91 -21.11
N GLN A 159 -14.26 -9.94 -21.63
CA GLN A 159 -14.19 -9.69 -23.07
C GLN A 159 -13.51 -10.85 -23.81
N THR A 160 -12.43 -11.39 -23.24
CA THR A 160 -11.72 -12.55 -23.79
C THR A 160 -12.62 -13.79 -23.82
N GLU A 161 -13.39 -14.04 -22.75
CA GLU A 161 -14.34 -15.15 -22.66
C GLU A 161 -15.46 -15.03 -23.72
N LYS A 162 -16.04 -13.83 -23.89
CA LYS A 162 -17.05 -13.59 -24.93
C LYS A 162 -16.52 -13.82 -26.35
N ILE A 163 -15.29 -13.39 -26.64
CA ILE A 163 -14.66 -13.59 -27.94
C ILE A 163 -14.42 -15.09 -28.19
N ALA A 164 -13.94 -15.82 -27.18
CA ALA A 164 -13.73 -17.26 -27.29
C ALA A 164 -15.04 -18.01 -27.55
N ALA A 165 -16.08 -17.73 -26.76
CA ALA A 165 -17.41 -18.31 -26.94
C ALA A 165 -18.01 -17.99 -28.32
N SER A 166 -17.89 -16.74 -28.78
CA SER A 166 -18.36 -16.32 -30.11
C SER A 166 -17.63 -17.06 -31.24
N ARG A 167 -16.31 -17.25 -31.13
CA ARG A 167 -15.52 -18.02 -32.11
C ARG A 167 -15.87 -19.50 -32.13
N GLU A 168 -16.13 -20.10 -30.97
CA GLU A 168 -16.56 -21.50 -30.89
C GLU A 168 -17.95 -21.69 -31.52
N GLN A 169 -18.88 -20.76 -31.25
CA GLN A 169 -20.21 -20.76 -31.85
C GLN A 169 -20.13 -20.66 -33.37
N GLN A 170 -19.35 -19.72 -33.91
CA GLN A 170 -19.14 -19.59 -35.37
C GLN A 170 -18.55 -20.85 -36.01
N ARG A 171 -17.70 -21.60 -35.31
CA ARG A 171 -17.19 -22.89 -35.79
C ARG A 171 -18.30 -23.92 -35.84
N LYS A 172 -19.07 -24.07 -34.76
CA LYS A 172 -20.20 -25.02 -34.69
C LYS A 172 -21.28 -24.72 -35.74
N ASP A 173 -21.60 -23.46 -35.95
CA ASP A 173 -22.61 -23.05 -36.92
C ASP A 173 -22.14 -23.34 -38.35
N ARG A 174 -20.86 -23.06 -38.68
CA ARG A 174 -20.28 -23.44 -39.99
C ARG A 174 -20.27 -24.96 -40.21
N ASP A 175 -19.82 -25.73 -39.22
CA ASP A 175 -19.78 -27.20 -39.32
C ASP A 175 -21.20 -27.77 -39.51
N ARG A 176 -22.22 -27.15 -38.91
CA ARG A 176 -23.64 -27.48 -39.12
C ARG A 176 -24.12 -27.11 -40.52
N GLU A 177 -23.79 -25.92 -41.02
CA GLU A 177 -24.12 -25.49 -42.39
C GLU A 177 -23.44 -26.39 -43.44
N GLU A 178 -22.21 -26.86 -43.21
CA GLU A 178 -21.52 -27.82 -44.07
C GLU A 178 -22.23 -29.18 -44.11
N LEU A 179 -22.72 -29.66 -42.96
CA LEU A 179 -23.53 -30.89 -42.88
C LEU A 179 -24.90 -30.73 -43.59
N GLU A 180 -25.51 -29.55 -43.50
CA GLU A 180 -26.84 -29.28 -44.09
C GLU A 180 -26.76 -29.00 -45.60
N ASN A 181 -25.70 -28.38 -46.09
CA ASN A 181 -25.48 -28.06 -47.50
C ASN A 181 -24.99 -29.25 -48.35
N GLY A 182 -24.75 -30.41 -47.75
CA GLY A 182 -24.66 -31.71 -48.43
C GLY A 182 -24.00 -31.70 -49.81
N TYR A 183 -22.69 -31.45 -49.89
CA TYR A 183 -21.95 -31.93 -51.07
C TYR A 183 -21.66 -33.42 -50.86
N SER A 184 -22.54 -34.26 -51.41
CA SER A 184 -22.27 -35.68 -51.62
C SER A 184 -21.12 -35.80 -52.61
N GLY A 185 -19.91 -35.90 -52.08
CA GLY A 185 -18.76 -36.46 -52.76
C GLY A 185 -18.45 -37.85 -52.21
N THR A 186 -19.45 -38.73 -52.09
CA THR A 186 -19.22 -40.15 -51.78
C THR A 186 -19.40 -40.97 -53.05
N ALA A 187 -18.28 -41.33 -53.66
CA ALA A 187 -18.14 -42.64 -54.29
C ALA A 187 -17.06 -43.36 -53.48
N ASP A 188 -17.54 -44.22 -52.58
CA ASP A 188 -16.78 -45.13 -51.75
C ASP A 188 -17.17 -46.55 -52.23
N TYR A 189 -16.25 -47.52 -52.10
CA TYR A 189 -16.37 -48.98 -52.36
C TYR A 189 -16.30 -49.40 -53.86
N ASP A 190 -15.50 -50.37 -54.34
CA ASP A 190 -14.78 -51.51 -53.76
C ASP A 190 -13.56 -51.86 -54.65
N ASP A 191 -12.38 -52.11 -54.06
CA ASP A 191 -11.24 -52.76 -54.73
C ASP A 191 -11.38 -54.28 -54.53
N ASP A 192 -12.32 -54.89 -55.26
CA ASP A 192 -12.46 -56.34 -55.36
C ASP A 192 -11.27 -56.92 -56.14
N GLU A 193 -10.35 -57.51 -55.38
CA GLU A 193 -9.72 -58.81 -55.61
C GLU A 193 -9.87 -59.36 -57.06
N MET A 194 -8.93 -59.00 -57.94
CA MET A 194 -8.76 -59.62 -59.27
C MET A 194 -7.38 -60.28 -59.39
N ASP A 195 -7.12 -61.31 -58.59
CA ASP A 195 -6.11 -62.32 -58.91
C ASP A 195 -6.82 -63.61 -59.38
N MET A 196 -7.02 -63.71 -60.69
CA MET A 196 -7.32 -64.96 -61.38
C MET A 196 -6.04 -65.60 -61.89
N GLN A 197 -5.74 -66.80 -61.37
CA GLN A 197 -4.98 -67.92 -61.97
C GLN A 197 -3.53 -67.70 -62.44
#